data_AF-A0A535BHJ6-F1
#
_entry.id   AF-A0A535BHJ6-F1
#
_cell.length_a   1.000
_cell.length_b   1.000
_cell.length_c   1.000
_cell.angle_alpha   90.00
_cell.angle_beta   90.00
_cell.angle_gamma   90.00
#
_symmetry.space_group_name_H-M   'P 1'
#
loop_
_entity.id
_entity.type
_entity.pdbx_description
1 polymer ?
#
loop_
_entity_poly.entity_id
_entity_poly.type
_entity_poly.pdbx_seq_one_letter_code
_entity_poly.pdbx_strand_id
1 'polypeptide(L)'
;MVDALHEIHRVLAPGGLLVDARPDSRVLGHAEHVTAGGHRSVGTIRTARAELGNDRASDRAIARVKRERLFRPRDKGRFWHRVPFDNLAALQQYLREHLRFEHRARWTVCVLTAARQRDASAIVDERRICALIPVLR
;
A
#
# COMPACT_ATOMS: atom_id res chain seq x y z
N MET A 1 -10.26 8.77 15.94
CA MET A 1 -9.79 9.49 14.73
C MET A 1 -10.38 10.89 14.62
N VAL A 2 -11.70 11.09 14.76
CA VAL A 2 -12.31 12.44 14.70
C VAL A 2 -11.62 13.39 15.70
N ASP A 3 -11.51 12.99 16.97
CA ASP A 3 -10.86 13.80 18.00
C ASP A 3 -9.39 14.12 17.67
N ALA A 4 -8.69 13.18 17.05
CA ALA A 4 -7.33 13.41 16.59
C ALA A 4 -7.27 14.44 15.46
N LEU A 5 -8.26 14.49 14.56
CA LEU A 5 -8.34 15.50 13.52
C LEU A 5 -8.68 16.88 14.09
N HIS A 6 -9.52 16.96 15.13
CA HIS A 6 -9.73 18.20 15.89
C HIS A 6 -8.45 18.69 16.55
N GLU A 7 -7.71 17.78 17.18
CA GLU A 7 -6.44 18.11 17.80
C GLU A 7 -5.40 18.59 16.79
N ILE A 8 -5.28 17.89 15.66
CA ILE A 8 -4.42 18.31 14.54
C ILE A 8 -4.81 19.72 14.09
N HIS A 9 -6.09 20.00 13.86
CA HIS A 9 -6.55 21.33 13.46
C HIS A 9 -6.14 22.42 14.47
N ARG A 10 -6.19 22.11 15.76
CA ARG A 10 -5.82 23.04 16.84
C ARG A 10 -4.33 23.39 16.84
N VAL A 11 -3.47 22.41 16.56
CA VAL A 11 -2.00 22.60 16.60
C VAL A 11 -1.40 22.99 15.25
N LEU A 12 -2.16 22.86 14.15
CA LEU A 12 -1.69 23.19 12.82
C LEU A 12 -1.46 24.71 12.70
N ALA A 13 -0.26 25.10 12.28
CA ALA A 13 0.02 26.51 12.00
C ALA A 13 -0.93 27.06 10.92
N PRO A 14 -1.27 28.36 10.96
CA PRO A 14 -2.07 28.99 9.91
C PRO A 14 -1.50 28.71 8.51
N GLY A 15 -2.35 28.18 7.61
CA GLY A 15 -1.94 27.79 6.25
C GLY A 15 -1.25 26.43 6.14
N GLY A 16 -1.09 25.69 7.24
CA GLY A 16 -0.52 24.35 7.23
C GLY A 16 -1.37 23.33 6.45
N LEU A 17 -0.73 22.23 6.06
CA LEU A 17 -1.34 21.15 5.27
C LEU A 17 -1.40 19.85 6.09
N LEU A 18 -2.60 19.28 6.19
CA LEU A 18 -2.78 17.90 6.63
C LEU A 18 -2.82 16.97 5.41
N VAL A 19 -1.97 15.95 5.42
CA VAL A 19 -1.94 14.88 4.40
C VAL A 19 -2.38 13.59 5.06
N ASP A 20 -3.55 13.08 4.66
CA ASP A 20 -3.97 11.72 4.98
C ASP A 20 -3.34 10.78 3.94
N ALA A 21 -2.29 10.05 4.32
CA ALA A 21 -1.56 9.12 3.46
C ALA A 21 -1.77 7.68 3.94
N ARG A 22 -2.87 7.06 3.50
CA ARG A 22 -3.28 5.71 3.92
C ARG A 22 -3.20 4.73 2.76
N PRO A 23 -2.59 3.54 2.93
CA PRO A 23 -2.70 2.50 1.92
C PRO A 23 -4.16 2.15 1.55
N ASP A 24 -4.55 2.19 0.28
CA ASP A 24 -5.96 2.00 -0.11
C ASP A 24 -6.36 0.54 -0.03
N SER A 25 -7.17 0.14 0.96
CA SER A 25 -7.54 -1.27 1.11
C SER A 25 -8.52 -1.78 0.05
N ARG A 26 -8.93 -0.91 -0.88
CA ARG A 26 -9.79 -1.26 -2.02
C ARG A 26 -8.98 -1.53 -3.29
N VAL A 27 -7.69 -1.21 -3.29
CA VAL A 27 -6.82 -1.34 -4.45
C VAL A 27 -5.74 -2.37 -4.14
N LEU A 28 -5.47 -3.26 -5.08
CA LEU A 28 -4.41 -4.24 -4.94
C LEU A 28 -3.05 -3.55 -5.01
N GLY A 29 -2.17 -3.88 -4.06
CA GLY A 29 -0.75 -3.63 -4.21
C GLY A 29 -0.13 -4.62 -5.20
N HIS A 30 1.10 -4.34 -5.61
CA HIS A 30 1.85 -5.21 -6.52
C HIS A 30 3.19 -5.58 -5.91
N ALA A 31 3.58 -6.85 -6.05
CA ALA A 31 4.98 -7.22 -5.97
C ALA A 31 5.60 -7.02 -7.35
N GLU A 32 6.66 -6.24 -7.43
CA GLU A 32 7.41 -5.93 -8.65
C GLU A 32 8.82 -6.50 -8.56
N HIS A 33 9.34 -6.98 -9.68
CA HIS A 33 10.74 -7.32 -9.86
C HIS A 33 11.41 -6.20 -10.66
N VAL A 34 12.55 -5.69 -10.19
CA VAL A 34 13.33 -4.66 -10.91
C VAL A 34 14.29 -5.34 -11.88
N THR A 35 14.13 -5.01 -13.15
CA THR A 35 14.94 -5.53 -14.26
C THR A 35 15.76 -4.39 -14.87
N ALA A 36 16.71 -4.73 -15.75
CA ALA A 36 17.45 -3.73 -16.51
C ALA A 36 16.53 -2.82 -17.37
N GLY A 37 15.36 -3.31 -17.77
CA GLY A 37 14.35 -2.57 -18.53
C GLY A 37 13.28 -1.88 -17.69
N GLY A 38 13.43 -1.84 -16.35
CA GLY A 38 12.46 -1.23 -15.44
C GLY A 38 11.72 -2.24 -14.57
N HIS A 39 10.52 -1.90 -14.12
CA HIS A 39 9.75 -2.67 -13.13
C HIS A 39 8.74 -3.60 -13.81
N ARG A 40 8.69 -4.86 -13.37
CA ARG A 40 7.71 -5.84 -13.84
C ARG A 40 6.90 -6.39 -12.68
N SER A 41 5.57 -6.29 -12.74
CA SER A 41 4.72 -6.95 -11.74
C SER A 41 4.84 -8.48 -11.84
N VAL A 42 5.10 -9.11 -10.71
CA VAL A 42 5.25 -10.58 -10.54
C VAL A 42 4.25 -11.16 -9.55
N GLY A 43 3.50 -10.30 -8.85
CA GLY A 43 2.45 -10.73 -7.94
C GLY A 43 1.54 -9.58 -7.51
N THR A 44 0.44 -9.95 -6.85
CA THR A 44 -0.52 -9.01 -6.27
C THR A 44 -0.53 -9.16 -4.76
N ILE A 45 -0.60 -8.03 -4.06
CA ILE A 45 -0.67 -7.94 -2.61
C ILE A 45 -2.06 -7.43 -2.28
N ARG A 46 -2.81 -8.22 -1.51
CA ARG A 46 -4.15 -7.83 -1.04
C ARG A 46 -4.01 -7.17 0.32
N THR A 47 -4.84 -6.17 0.56
CA THR A 47 -5.09 -5.63 1.90
C THR A 47 -6.04 -6.52 2.66
N ALA A 48 -5.85 -6.62 3.98
CA ALA A 48 -6.67 -7.43 4.85
C ALA A 48 -8.13 -6.92 4.84
N ARG A 49 -9.11 -7.84 4.74
CA ARG A 49 -10.53 -7.47 4.64
C ARG A 49 -11.01 -6.62 5.83
N ALA A 50 -10.44 -6.84 7.01
CA ALA A 50 -10.74 -6.06 8.21
C ALA A 50 -10.46 -4.55 8.01
N GLU A 51 -9.45 -4.20 7.21
CA GLU A 51 -9.04 -2.82 6.97
C GLU A 51 -10.01 -2.03 6.10
N LEU A 52 -10.90 -2.69 5.35
CA LEU A 52 -11.98 -2.00 4.65
C LEU A 52 -12.93 -1.27 5.64
N GLY A 53 -13.12 -1.84 6.83
CA GLY A 53 -13.89 -1.21 7.90
C GLY A 53 -13.20 0.05 8.41
N ASN A 54 -11.89 -0.04 8.65
CA ASN A 54 -11.04 1.06 9.11
C ASN A 54 -10.99 2.20 8.07
N ASP A 55 -10.88 1.88 6.79
CA ASP A 55 -10.88 2.87 5.72
C ASP A 55 -12.22 3.62 5.66
N ARG A 56 -13.35 2.89 5.74
CA ARG A 56 -14.68 3.52 5.79
C ARG A 56 -14.88 4.39 7.02
N ALA A 57 -14.40 3.96 8.19
CA ALA A 57 -14.48 4.74 9.42
C ALA A 57 -13.69 6.04 9.31
N SER A 58 -12.50 5.96 8.71
CA SER A 58 -11.63 7.11 8.46
C SER A 58 -12.25 8.08 7.45
N ASP A 59 -12.84 7.57 6.36
CA ASP A 59 -13.52 8.41 5.36
C ASP A 59 -14.71 9.16 5.99
N ARG A 60 -15.45 8.52 6.89
CA ARG A 60 -16.51 9.19 7.67
C ARG A 60 -15.96 10.27 8.59
N ALA A 61 -14.82 10.03 9.25
CA ALA A 61 -14.17 11.02 10.10
C ALA A 61 -13.74 12.26 9.30
N ILE A 62 -13.11 12.05 8.14
CA ILE A 62 -12.70 13.12 7.21
C ILE A 62 -13.93 13.89 6.70
N ALA A 63 -14.98 13.18 6.29
CA ALA A 63 -16.21 13.82 5.84
C ALA A 63 -16.87 14.66 6.94
N ARG A 64 -16.78 14.24 8.21
CA ARG A 64 -17.26 15.01 9.35
C ARG A 64 -16.49 16.32 9.54
N VAL A 65 -15.17 16.28 9.64
CA VAL A 65 -14.36 17.50 9.88
C VAL A 65 -14.40 18.48 8.69
N LYS A 66 -14.63 17.98 7.47
CA LYS A 66 -14.92 18.81 6.29
C LYS A 66 -16.27 19.54 6.42
N ARG A 67 -17.33 18.85 6.87
CA ARG A 67 -18.65 19.47 7.13
C ARG A 67 -18.58 20.52 8.24
N GLU A 68 -17.77 20.28 9.26
CA GLU A 68 -17.47 21.22 10.34
C GLU A 68 -16.56 22.38 9.90
N ARG A 69 -16.11 22.40 8.63
CA ARG A 69 -15.25 23.44 8.03
C ARG A 69 -13.88 23.59 8.67
N LEU A 70 -13.39 22.57 9.38
CA LEU A 70 -12.04 22.55 9.97
C LEU A 70 -10.96 22.44 8.90
N PHE A 71 -11.22 21.66 7.85
CA PHE A 71 -10.30 21.50 6.73
C PHE A 71 -11.00 21.79 5.41
N ARG A 72 -10.31 22.45 4.49
CA ARG A 72 -10.75 22.65 3.10
C ARG A 72 -10.07 21.62 2.20
N PRO A 73 -10.81 20.95 1.30
CA PRO A 73 -10.19 20.05 0.33
C PRO A 73 -9.29 20.85 -0.63
N ARG A 74 -8.09 20.33 -0.89
CA ARG A 74 -7.17 20.90 -1.88
C ARG A 74 -7.07 19.98 -3.10
N ASP A 75 -6.52 18.79 -2.91
CA ASP A 75 -6.48 17.76 -3.95
C ASP A 75 -6.86 16.40 -3.38
N LYS A 76 -7.26 15.49 -4.28
CA LYS A 76 -7.50 14.07 -4.00
C LYS A 76 -6.78 13.24 -5.05
N GLY A 77 -6.30 12.05 -4.68
CA GLY A 77 -5.57 11.22 -5.63
C GLY A 77 -5.12 9.89 -5.05
N ARG A 78 -4.59 9.05 -5.95
CA ARG A 78 -3.86 7.85 -5.58
C ARG A 78 -2.41 8.01 -6.01
N PHE A 79 -1.52 7.78 -5.06
CA PHE A 79 -0.09 7.73 -5.30
C PHE A 79 0.39 6.31 -5.07
N TRP A 80 1.41 5.89 -5.79
CA TRP A 80 2.00 4.58 -5.62
C TRP A 80 3.34 4.72 -4.91
N HIS A 81 3.43 4.18 -3.70
CA HIS A 81 4.66 4.17 -2.94
C HIS A 81 5.40 2.86 -3.21
N ARG A 82 6.65 2.96 -3.68
CA ARG A 82 7.53 1.80 -3.87
C ARG A 82 8.35 1.59 -2.61
N VAL A 83 8.23 0.40 -2.05
CA VAL A 83 9.06 -0.07 -0.93
C VAL A 83 10.03 -1.12 -1.48
N PRO A 84 11.35 -0.85 -1.55
CA PRO A 84 12.33 -1.83 -1.99
C PRO A 84 12.60 -2.86 -0.87
N PHE A 85 12.91 -4.08 -1.28
CA PHE A 85 13.29 -5.19 -0.41
C PHE A 85 14.51 -5.90 -0.97
N ASP A 86 15.40 -6.31 -0.07
CA ASP A 86 16.66 -6.98 -0.42
C ASP A 86 16.45 -8.38 -1.01
N ASN A 87 15.35 -9.05 -0.62
CA ASN A 87 14.98 -10.38 -1.08
C ASN A 87 13.50 -10.71 -0.84
N LEU A 88 13.08 -11.85 -1.38
CA LEU A 88 11.72 -12.37 -1.23
C LEU A 88 11.37 -12.64 0.23
N ALA A 89 12.30 -13.12 1.03
CA ALA A 89 12.07 -13.40 2.44
C ALA A 89 11.77 -12.11 3.23
N ALA A 90 12.46 -11.01 2.93
CA ALA A 90 12.22 -9.69 3.50
C ALA A 90 10.83 -9.16 3.14
N LEU A 91 10.42 -9.28 1.87
CA LEU A 91 9.05 -8.94 1.46
C LEU A 91 8.01 -9.81 2.19
N GLN A 92 8.23 -11.11 2.29
CA GLN A 92 7.31 -12.00 3.00
C GLN A 92 7.23 -11.68 4.49
N GLN A 93 8.35 -11.33 5.12
CA GLN A 93 8.38 -10.91 6.53
C GLN A 93 7.58 -9.62 6.70
N TYR A 94 7.81 -8.62 5.84
CA TYR A 94 7.05 -7.38 5.83
C TYR A 94 5.53 -7.63 5.73
N LEU A 95 5.09 -8.52 4.84
CA LEU A 95 3.67 -8.87 4.69
C LEU A 95 3.10 -9.62 5.91
N ARG A 96 3.91 -10.45 6.59
CA ARG A 96 3.50 -11.13 7.83
C ARG A 96 3.34 -10.15 8.99
N GLU A 97 4.27 -9.21 9.13
CA GLU A 97 4.30 -8.27 10.25
C GLU A 97 3.27 -7.14 10.09
N HIS A 98 2.93 -6.76 8.86
CA HIS A 98 1.96 -5.70 8.64
C HIS A 98 0.52 -6.19 8.70
N LEU A 99 -0.18 -5.72 9.72
CA LEU A 99 -1.62 -5.91 9.93
C LEU A 99 -2.49 -5.48 8.74
N ARG A 100 -1.99 -4.57 7.91
CA ARG A 100 -2.77 -3.97 6.81
C ARG A 100 -2.88 -4.86 5.58
N PHE A 101 -1.93 -5.77 5.40
CA PHE A 101 -1.91 -6.66 4.24
C PHE A 101 -2.42 -8.04 4.64
N GLU A 102 -3.02 -8.75 3.69
CA GLU A 102 -3.08 -10.20 3.84
C GLU A 102 -1.63 -10.69 3.96
N HIS A 103 -1.37 -11.59 4.90
CA HIS A 103 -0.03 -12.13 5.20
C HIS A 103 0.55 -13.01 4.06
N ARG A 104 0.08 -12.82 2.83
CA ARG A 104 0.46 -13.54 1.62
C ARG A 104 0.26 -12.66 0.39
N ALA A 105 1.17 -12.80 -0.56
CA ALA A 105 0.99 -12.31 -1.93
C ALA A 105 0.45 -13.45 -2.82
N ARG A 106 -0.36 -13.09 -3.82
CA ARG A 106 -0.72 -14.01 -4.91
C ARG A 106 0.24 -13.79 -6.08
N TRP A 107 1.12 -14.75 -6.29
CA TRP A 107 2.13 -14.71 -7.35
C TRP A 107 1.50 -15.01 -8.72
N THR A 108 1.88 -14.23 -9.72
CA THR A 108 1.51 -14.51 -11.11
C THR A 108 2.54 -15.50 -11.64
N VAL A 109 2.13 -16.75 -11.87
CA VAL A 109 3.00 -17.72 -12.55
C VAL A 109 3.28 -17.18 -13.94
N CYS A 110 4.54 -16.77 -14.18
CA CYS A 110 4.96 -16.36 -15.50
C CYS A 110 4.87 -17.60 -16.41
N VAL A 111 4.04 -17.56 -17.45
CA VAL A 111 3.71 -18.73 -18.30
C VAL A 111 4.96 -19.31 -19.01
N LEU A 112 6.04 -18.54 -19.09
CA LEU A 112 7.35 -18.99 -19.59
C LEU A 112 8.17 -19.80 -18.56
N THR A 113 7.73 -19.86 -17.30
CA THR A 113 8.41 -20.56 -16.20
C THR A 113 7.78 -21.92 -15.86
N ALA A 114 6.58 -22.20 -16.37
CA ALA A 114 5.90 -23.47 -16.15
C ALA A 114 6.62 -24.68 -16.79
N ALA A 115 7.37 -24.44 -17.88
CA ALA A 115 8.19 -25.48 -18.53
C ALA A 115 9.49 -25.82 -17.76
N ARG A 116 9.92 -24.98 -16.81
CA ARG A 116 11.11 -25.20 -15.97
C ARG A 116 10.78 -25.71 -14.57
N GLN A 117 9.50 -25.88 -14.27
CA GLN A 117 8.96 -26.12 -12.92
C GLN A 117 9.20 -27.54 -12.37
N ARG A 118 10.06 -28.34 -13.02
CA ARG A 118 10.53 -29.63 -12.49
C ARG A 118 11.83 -29.53 -11.70
N ASP A 119 12.58 -28.43 -11.82
CA ASP A 119 13.83 -28.26 -11.08
C ASP A 119 13.91 -26.86 -10.48
N ALA A 120 13.90 -26.84 -9.15
CA ALA A 120 14.33 -25.75 -8.27
C ALA A 120 13.59 -24.39 -8.38
N SER A 121 13.21 -23.87 -7.21
CA SER A 121 13.13 -22.43 -6.88
C SER A 121 13.06 -21.50 -8.08
N ALA A 122 11.86 -21.03 -8.46
CA ALA A 122 11.73 -19.98 -9.46
C ALA A 122 12.49 -18.73 -8.97
N ILE A 123 13.73 -18.57 -9.45
CA ILE A 123 14.61 -17.47 -9.11
C ILE A 123 14.03 -16.22 -9.77
N VAL A 124 13.15 -15.53 -9.05
CA VAL A 124 13.16 -14.07 -9.07
C VAL A 124 14.55 -13.71 -8.56
N ASP A 125 15.33 -12.94 -9.32
CA ASP A 125 16.63 -12.46 -8.81
C ASP A 125 16.35 -11.75 -7.49
N GLU A 126 16.80 -12.37 -6.40
CA GLU A 126 16.35 -12.02 -5.06
C GLU A 126 16.72 -10.55 -4.76
N ARG A 127 17.76 -10.03 -5.41
CA ARG A 127 18.38 -8.74 -5.06
C ARG A 127 17.56 -7.50 -5.40
N ARG A 128 16.36 -7.61 -5.99
CA ARG A 128 15.61 -6.45 -6.47
C ARG A 128 14.08 -6.63 -6.52
N ILE A 129 13.44 -6.78 -5.36
CA ILE A 129 11.97 -6.88 -5.26
C ILE A 129 11.41 -5.58 -4.65
N CYS A 130 10.31 -5.07 -5.19
CA CYS A 130 9.60 -3.92 -4.63
C CYS A 130 8.13 -4.26 -4.33
N ALA A 131 7.56 -3.70 -3.28
CA ALA A 131 6.10 -3.60 -3.15
C ALA A 131 5.64 -2.23 -3.64
N LEU A 132 4.71 -2.21 -4.59
CA LEU A 132 4.00 -1.02 -5.04
C LEU A 132 2.68 -0.94 -4.27
N ILE A 133 2.63 -0.04 -3.29
CA ILE A 133 1.49 0.11 -2.38
C ILE A 133 0.67 1.34 -2.81
N PRO A 134 -0.64 1.19 -3.08
CA PRO A 134 -1.50 2.32 -3.40
C PRO A 134 -1.75 3.11 -2.13
N VAL A 135 -1.52 4.42 -2.14
CA VAL A 135 -1.77 5.34 -1.03
C VAL A 135 -2.82 6.36 -1.49
N LEU A 136 -3.92 6.47 -0.74
CA LEU A 136 -4.97 7.47 -0.95
C LEU A 136 -4.57 8.82 -0.32
N ARG A 137 -5.10 9.89 -0.93
CA ARG A 137 -5.28 11.25 -0.40
C ARG A 137 -6.75 11.66 -0.48
#